data_AF-A0A3C1WRJ4-F1
#
_entry.id   AF-A0A3C1WRJ4-F1
#
_cell.length_a   1.000
_cell.length_b   1.000
_cell.length_c   1.000
_cell.angle_alpha   90.00
_cell.angle_beta   90.00
_cell.angle_gamma   90.00
#
_symmetry.space_group_name_H-M   'P 1'
#
loop_
_entity.id
_entity.type
_entity.pdbx_description
1 polymer ?
#
loop_
_entity_poly.entity_id
_entity_poly.type
_entity_poly.pdbx_seq_one_letter_code
_entity_poly.pdbx_strand_id
1 'polypeptide(L)'
;PIYDGKQRNIQSQKLQLQQSTNNASRNYFTSQFEIRQSQLRNEISQTEKLKSDAQQQLQLSQTLLDADKKLLETGDLHIADYLLALSAYITAQSTVTQLEVSRLQLISQYNYFIQ
;
A
#
# COMPACT_ATOMS: atom_id res chain seq x y z
N PRO A 1 55.60 25.56 -13.02
CA PRO A 1 56.33 25.29 -11.75
C PRO A 1 56.66 23.79 -11.63
N ILE A 2 57.93 23.46 -11.37
CA ILE A 2 58.47 22.07 -11.36
C ILE A 2 58.07 21.31 -10.07
N TYR A 3 57.65 22.02 -9.02
CA TYR A 3 57.14 21.45 -7.78
C TYR A 3 55.79 22.10 -7.44
N ASP A 4 54.75 21.30 -7.21
CA ASP A 4 53.37 21.76 -6.95
C ASP A 4 52.92 21.53 -5.51
N GLY A 5 53.83 21.17 -4.60
CA GLY A 5 53.48 20.88 -3.20
C GLY A 5 52.54 19.69 -3.01
N LYS A 6 52.54 18.72 -3.94
CA LYS A 6 51.63 17.55 -3.96
C LYS A 6 50.17 17.89 -4.31
N GLN A 7 49.88 19.11 -4.75
CA GLN A 7 48.50 19.54 -5.05
C GLN A 7 47.81 18.67 -6.11
N ARG A 8 48.52 18.23 -7.17
CA ARG A 8 47.98 17.29 -8.16
C ARG A 8 47.63 15.94 -7.56
N ASN A 9 48.43 15.42 -6.64
CA ASN A 9 48.15 14.16 -5.96
C ASN A 9 46.90 14.30 -5.07
N ILE A 10 46.80 15.39 -4.30
CA ILE A 10 45.62 15.68 -3.47
C ILE A 10 44.35 15.84 -4.33
N GLN A 11 44.43 16.53 -5.48
CA GLN A 11 43.31 16.64 -6.42
C GLN A 11 42.91 15.29 -7.00
N SER A 12 43.88 14.44 -7.34
CA SER A 12 43.62 13.08 -7.81
C SER A 12 42.93 12.23 -6.74
N GLN A 13 43.38 12.31 -5.48
CA GLN A 13 42.75 11.61 -4.35
C GLN A 13 41.33 12.13 -4.11
N LYS A 14 41.11 13.45 -4.17
CA LYS A 14 39.78 14.05 -4.05
C LYS A 14 38.84 13.56 -5.15
N LEU A 15 39.32 13.49 -6.39
CA LEU A 15 38.54 12.98 -7.51
C LEU A 15 38.21 11.49 -7.33
N GLN A 16 39.16 10.68 -6.88
CA GLN A 16 38.92 9.26 -6.58
C GLN A 16 37.88 9.08 -5.46
N LEU A 17 37.96 9.89 -4.39
CA LEU A 17 36.96 9.88 -3.32
C LEU A 17 35.57 10.27 -3.85
N GLN A 18 35.47 11.33 -4.66
CA GLN A 18 34.21 11.73 -5.28
C GLN A 18 33.63 10.64 -6.19
N GLN A 19 34.47 9.97 -6.98
CA GLN A 19 34.04 8.84 -7.82
C GLN A 19 33.56 7.67 -6.96
N SER A 20 34.27 7.33 -5.89
CA SER A 20 33.87 6.28 -4.95
C SER A 20 32.52 6.61 -4.29
N THR A 21 32.33 7.85 -3.84
CA THR A 21 31.05 8.32 -3.28
C THR A 21 29.93 8.22 -4.32
N ASN A 22 30.15 8.68 -5.55
CA ASN A 22 29.15 8.59 -6.61
C ASN A 22 28.76 7.14 -6.92
N ASN A 23 29.73 6.23 -6.97
CA ASN A 23 29.48 4.80 -7.17
C ASN A 23 28.70 4.19 -6.00
N ALA A 24 29.06 4.53 -4.76
CA ALA A 24 28.36 4.06 -3.58
C ALA A 24 26.91 4.58 -3.54
N SER A 25 26.68 5.86 -3.83
CA SER A 25 25.35 6.46 -3.91
C SER A 25 24.50 5.80 -5.01
N ARG A 26 25.09 5.51 -6.17
CA ARG A 26 24.42 4.80 -7.25
C ARG A 26 24.00 3.40 -6.83
N ASN A 27 24.92 2.64 -6.24
CA ASN A 27 24.64 1.28 -5.78
C ASN A 27 23.55 1.26 -4.70
N TYR A 28 23.63 2.19 -3.75
CA TYR A 28 22.62 2.37 -2.72
C TYR A 28 21.24 2.67 -3.34
N PHE A 29 21.17 3.60 -4.30
CA PHE A 29 19.92 3.94 -4.98
C PHE A 29 19.31 2.72 -5.70
N THR A 30 20.12 1.95 -6.43
CA THR A 30 19.66 0.72 -7.10
C THR A 30 19.10 -0.29 -6.11
N SER A 31 19.82 -0.55 -5.01
CA SER A 31 19.34 -1.50 -3.99
C SER A 31 18.07 -1.02 -3.30
N GLN A 32 17.99 0.27 -2.95
CA GLN A 32 16.78 0.84 -2.33
C GLN A 32 15.57 0.77 -3.26
N PHE A 33 15.80 0.97 -4.56
CA PHE A 33 14.76 0.88 -5.57
C PHE A 33 14.19 -0.55 -5.65
N GLU A 34 15.04 -1.57 -5.69
CA GLU A 34 14.60 -2.98 -5.68
C GLU A 34 13.82 -3.34 -4.41
N ILE A 35 14.29 -2.88 -3.25
CA ILE A 35 13.62 -3.05 -1.96
C ILE A 35 12.22 -2.41 -2.01
N ARG A 36 12.12 -1.16 -2.49
CA ARG A 36 10.84 -0.44 -2.57
C ARG A 36 9.84 -1.14 -3.49
N GLN A 37 10.29 -1.66 -4.62
CA GLN A 37 9.42 -2.43 -5.51
C GLN A 37 8.91 -3.71 -4.85
N SER A 38 9.77 -4.42 -4.10
CA SER A 38 9.38 -5.61 -3.35
C SER A 38 8.35 -5.28 -2.26
N GLN A 39 8.56 -4.18 -1.52
CA GLN A 39 7.61 -3.68 -0.51
C GLN A 39 6.24 -3.39 -1.13
N LEU A 40 6.19 -2.64 -2.24
CA LEU A 40 4.93 -2.33 -2.94
C LEU A 40 4.22 -3.60 -3.42
N ARG A 41 4.94 -4.58 -3.98
CA ARG A 41 4.35 -5.87 -4.38
C ARG A 41 3.73 -6.61 -3.19
N ASN A 42 4.42 -6.63 -2.05
CA ASN A 42 3.91 -7.25 -0.83
C ASN A 42 2.70 -6.50 -0.27
N GLU A 43 2.69 -5.17 -0.28
CA GLU A 43 1.57 -4.35 0.18
C GLU A 43 0.33 -4.54 -0.71
N ILE A 44 0.51 -4.62 -2.04
CA ILE A 44 -0.58 -4.93 -2.98
C ILE A 44 -1.19 -6.29 -2.66
N SER A 45 -0.37 -7.34 -2.52
CA SER A 45 -0.85 -8.69 -2.23
C SER A 45 -1.58 -8.78 -0.88
N GLN A 46 -1.06 -8.11 0.16
CA GLN A 46 -1.73 -8.05 1.46
C GLN A 46 -3.07 -7.30 1.37
N THR A 47 -3.12 -6.20 0.64
CA THR A 47 -4.35 -5.42 0.43
C THR A 47 -5.40 -6.24 -0.32
N GLU A 48 -4.99 -7.03 -1.32
CA GLU A 48 -5.90 -7.95 -2.04
C GLU A 48 -6.47 -9.03 -1.11
N LYS A 49 -5.64 -9.60 -0.23
CA LYS A 49 -6.11 -10.57 0.77
C LYS A 49 -7.12 -9.94 1.73
N LEU A 50 -6.79 -8.78 2.30
CA LEU A 50 -7.69 -8.04 3.19
C LEU A 50 -9.01 -7.69 2.49
N LYS A 51 -8.96 -7.32 1.20
CA LYS A 51 -10.15 -7.03 0.41
C LYS A 51 -11.02 -8.27 0.26
N SER A 52 -10.44 -9.44 -0.01
CA SER A 52 -11.17 -10.71 -0.09
C SER A 52 -11.88 -11.03 1.23
N ASP A 53 -11.19 -10.88 2.37
CA ASP A 53 -11.77 -11.11 3.69
C ASP A 53 -12.91 -10.10 3.97
N ALA A 54 -12.72 -8.83 3.62
CA ALA A 54 -13.76 -7.79 3.75
C ALA A 54 -14.97 -8.05 2.83
N GLN A 55 -14.77 -8.64 1.65
CA GLN A 55 -15.86 -9.04 0.76
C GLN A 55 -16.69 -10.19 1.35
N GLN A 56 -16.05 -11.14 2.03
CA GLN A 56 -16.78 -12.18 2.77
C GLN A 56 -17.60 -11.58 3.92
N GLN A 57 -17.02 -10.64 4.68
CA GLN A 57 -17.74 -9.93 5.73
C GLN A 57 -18.94 -9.14 5.18
N LEU A 58 -18.79 -8.49 4.02
CA LEU A 58 -19.88 -7.79 3.34
C LEU A 58 -21.02 -8.75 2.95
N GLN A 59 -20.70 -9.94 2.43
CA GLN A 59 -21.70 -10.96 2.09
C GLN A 59 -22.45 -11.47 3.33
N LEU A 60 -21.73 -11.69 4.43
CA LEU A 60 -22.35 -12.08 5.71
C LEU A 60 -23.27 -10.98 6.24
N SER A 61 -22.81 -9.72 6.26
CA SER A 61 -23.62 -8.58 6.70
C SER A 61 -24.85 -8.36 5.80
N GLN A 62 -24.74 -8.57 4.49
CA GLN A 62 -25.90 -8.55 3.58
C GLN A 62 -26.91 -9.65 3.93
N THR A 63 -26.42 -10.86 4.18
CA THR A 63 -27.28 -12.01 4.54
C THR A 63 -28.04 -11.75 5.84
N LEU A 64 -27.37 -11.18 6.85
CA LEU A 64 -27.99 -10.79 8.11
C LEU A 64 -29.03 -9.68 7.89
N LEU A 65 -28.67 -8.64 7.12
CA LEU A 65 -29.60 -7.56 6.80
C LEU A 65 -30.88 -8.06 6.11
N ASP A 66 -30.74 -9.00 5.18
CA ASP A 66 -31.88 -9.58 4.45
C ASP A 66 -32.75 -10.48 5.36
N ALA A 67 -32.15 -11.19 6.32
CA ALA A 67 -32.87 -11.96 7.31
C ALA A 67 -33.64 -11.04 8.28
N ASP A 68 -32.97 -10.01 8.79
CA ASP A 68 -33.56 -9.03 9.71
C ASP A 68 -34.70 -8.26 9.06
N LYS A 69 -34.58 -7.95 7.76
CA LYS A 69 -35.66 -7.34 6.99
C LYS A 69 -36.93 -8.20 7.01
N LYS A 70 -36.79 -9.51 6.79
CA LYS A 70 -37.93 -10.44 6.79
C LYS A 70 -38.59 -10.53 8.16
N LEU A 71 -37.78 -10.60 9.22
CA LEU A 71 -38.29 -10.63 10.60
C LEU A 71 -38.97 -9.31 10.99
N LEU A 72 -38.45 -8.17 10.52
CA LEU A 72 -39.10 -6.88 10.72
C LEU A 72 -40.46 -6.81 10.02
N GLU A 73 -40.58 -7.34 8.80
CA GLU A 73 -41.83 -7.41 8.04
C GLU A 73 -42.90 -8.28 8.74
N THR A 74 -42.49 -9.34 9.45
CA THR A 74 -43.39 -10.18 10.25
C THR A 74 -43.64 -9.65 11.67
N GLY A 75 -42.91 -8.61 12.09
CA GLY A 75 -42.99 -8.04 13.44
C GLY A 75 -42.18 -8.80 14.50
N ASP A 76 -41.37 -9.77 14.08
CA ASP A 76 -40.54 -10.62 14.94
C ASP A 76 -39.18 -9.97 15.32
N LEU A 77 -38.88 -8.79 14.78
CA LEU A 77 -37.65 -8.02 15.07
C LEU A 77 -37.98 -6.55 15.33
N HIS A 78 -37.24 -5.93 16.27
CA HIS A 78 -37.34 -4.49 16.49
C HIS A 78 -36.61 -3.71 15.40
N ILE A 79 -37.14 -2.54 15.03
CA ILE A 79 -36.52 -1.65 14.04
C ILE A 79 -35.08 -1.26 14.42
N ALA A 80 -34.76 -1.18 15.71
CA ALA A 80 -33.42 -0.87 16.19
C ALA A 80 -32.39 -1.93 15.78
N ASP A 81 -32.75 -3.22 15.85
CA ASP A 81 -31.86 -4.33 15.47
C ASP A 81 -31.60 -4.31 13.95
N TYR A 82 -32.64 -4.05 13.15
CA TYR A 82 -32.49 -3.88 11.71
C TYR A 82 -31.55 -2.71 11.35
N LEU A 83 -31.65 -1.58 12.06
CA LEU A 83 -30.75 -0.43 11.84
C LEU A 83 -29.29 -0.77 12.19
N LEU A 84 -29.05 -1.63 13.18
CA LEU A 84 -27.71 -2.11 13.51
C LEU A 84 -27.14 -2.98 12.37
N ALA A 85 -27.94 -3.90 11.82
CA ALA A 85 -27.52 -4.71 10.68
C ALA A 85 -27.23 -3.86 9.43
N LEU A 86 -28.06 -2.84 9.18
CA LEU A 86 -27.85 -1.90 8.08
C LEU A 86 -26.55 -1.11 8.23
N SER A 87 -26.27 -0.62 9.45
CA SER A 87 -25.03 0.09 9.76
C SER A 87 -23.80 -0.80 9.55
N ALA A 88 -23.88 -2.07 9.99
CA ALA A 88 -22.82 -3.05 9.78
C ALA A 88 -22.57 -3.33 8.29
N TYR A 89 -23.63 -3.47 7.48
CA TYR A 89 -23.54 -3.62 6.03
C TYR A 89 -22.86 -2.42 5.35
N ILE A 90 -23.30 -1.20 5.67
CA ILE A 90 -22.72 0.04 5.10
C ILE A 90 -21.23 0.14 5.47
N THR A 91 -20.88 -0.20 6.70
CA THR A 91 -19.49 -0.21 7.18
C THR A 91 -18.66 -1.20 6.37
N ALA A 92 -19.12 -2.45 6.22
CA ALA A 92 -18.42 -3.47 5.44
C ALA A 92 -18.25 -3.06 3.97
N GLN A 93 -19.28 -2.43 3.37
CA GLN A 93 -19.22 -1.94 2.00
C GLN A 93 -18.20 -0.81 1.83
N SER A 94 -18.15 0.12 2.79
CA SER A 94 -17.17 1.19 2.84
C SER A 94 -15.75 0.65 2.94
N THR A 95 -15.52 -0.36 3.80
CA THR A 95 -14.21 -1.03 3.95
C THR A 95 -13.75 -1.67 2.64
N VAL A 96 -14.62 -2.41 1.94
CA VAL A 96 -14.27 -3.01 0.63
C VAL A 96 -13.89 -1.93 -0.38
N THR A 97 -14.62 -0.81 -0.39
CA THR A 97 -14.37 0.31 -1.30
C THR A 97 -13.02 0.98 -1.01
N GLN A 98 -12.72 1.23 0.26
CA GLN A 98 -11.44 1.80 0.69
C GLN A 98 -10.25 0.90 0.33
N LEU A 99 -10.40 -0.41 0.51
CA LEU A 99 -9.36 -1.38 0.14
C LEU A 99 -9.11 -1.41 -1.38
N GLU A 100 -10.16 -1.26 -2.20
CA GLU A 100 -9.98 -1.15 -3.65
C GLU A 100 -9.25 0.14 -4.03
N VAL A 101 -9.61 1.28 -3.44
CA VAL A 101 -8.91 2.54 -3.67
C VAL A 101 -7.43 2.43 -3.28
N SER A 102 -7.14 1.90 -2.09
CA SER A 102 -5.77 1.68 -1.62
C SER A 102 -4.98 0.79 -2.58
N ARG A 103 -5.57 -0.31 -3.05
CA ARG A 103 -4.96 -1.20 -4.04
C ARG A 103 -4.61 -0.47 -5.33
N LEU A 104 -5.52 0.33 -5.87
CA LEU A 104 -5.29 1.10 -7.10
C LEU A 104 -4.17 2.15 -6.91
N GLN A 105 -4.12 2.81 -5.75
CA GLN A 105 -3.05 3.74 -5.40
C GLN A 105 -1.69 3.05 -5.30
N LEU A 106 -1.61 1.86 -4.71
CA LEU A 106 -0.37 1.08 -4.62
C LEU A 106 0.11 0.61 -6.00
N ILE A 107 -0.80 0.15 -6.86
CA ILE A 107 -0.49 -0.22 -8.25
C ILE A 107 0.03 0.99 -9.02
N SER A 108 -0.60 2.17 -8.86
CA SER A 108 -0.15 3.41 -9.49
C SER A 108 1.27 3.79 -9.05
N GLN A 109 1.55 3.73 -7.74
CA GLN A 109 2.91 3.97 -7.21
C GLN A 109 3.92 2.98 -7.77
N TYR A 110 3.56 1.69 -7.85
CA TYR A 110 4.43 0.67 -8.43
C TYR A 110 4.73 0.94 -9.91
N ASN A 111 3.72 1.35 -10.70
CA ASN A 111 3.89 1.68 -12.11
C ASN A 111 4.77 2.93 -12.32
N TYR A 112 4.67 3.93 -11.43
CA TYR A 112 5.56 5.10 -11.47
C TYR A 112 7.04 4.71 -11.36
N PHE A 113 7.37 3.67 -10.59
CA PHE A 113 8.75 3.19 -10.49
C PHE A 113 9.20 2.36 -11.69
N ILE A 114 8.29 1.91 -12.57
CA ILE A 114 8.66 1.14 -13.77
C ILE A 114 8.86 2.04 -15.00
N GLN A 115 8.18 3.20 -15.06
CA GLN A 115 8.33 4.20 -16.13
C GLN A 115 9.66 4.96 -16.03
#